data_AF-A0A835X8T9-F1
#
_entry.id   AF-A0A835X8T9-F1
#
_cell.length_a   1.000
_cell.length_b   1.000
_cell.length_c   1.000
_cell.angle_alpha   90.00
_cell.angle_beta   90.00
_cell.angle_gamma   90.00
#
_symmetry.space_group_name_H-M   'P 1'
#
loop_
_entity.id
_entity.type
_entity.pdbx_description
1 polymer ?
#
loop_
_entity_poly.entity_id
_entity_poly.type
_entity_poly.pdbx_seq_one_letter_code
_entity_poly.pdbx_strand_id
1 'polypeptide(L)'
;MGKNSAQNKRIVLITDGQPSACFVENEQQKNEIISEKPYSNFYSPDAAVISKVKKERNMNLDSDPDRLVYLCYRYKKVDPKINNRTLLEAKKCIRDGIKIDTIVVSEEEELLNYVKELEKDLKGTTYHINQENMDKVLVHDYLTNTRKVLNSKQNW
;
A
#
# COMPACT_ATOMS: atom_id res chain seq x y z
N MET A 1 -18.26 -22.47 -15.68
CA MET A 1 -18.59 -21.47 -14.63
C MET A 1 -17.58 -20.33 -14.71
N GLY A 2 -17.89 -19.29 -15.49
CA GLY A 2 -17.02 -18.12 -15.64
C GLY A 2 -17.09 -17.27 -14.37
N LYS A 3 -15.96 -17.05 -13.70
CA LYS A 3 -15.87 -16.06 -12.62
C LYS A 3 -16.25 -14.70 -13.21
N ASN A 4 -17.34 -14.11 -12.73
CA ASN A 4 -17.62 -12.69 -12.87
C ASN A 4 -16.44 -11.91 -12.28
N SER A 5 -15.41 -11.62 -13.08
CA SER A 5 -14.38 -10.68 -12.68
C SER A 5 -15.00 -9.29 -12.75
N ALA A 6 -15.05 -8.59 -11.62
CA ALA A 6 -15.44 -7.19 -11.62
C ALA A 6 -14.59 -6.44 -12.67
N GLN A 7 -15.26 -5.77 -13.61
CA GLN A 7 -14.62 -5.13 -14.76
C GLN A 7 -13.72 -3.95 -14.35
N ASN A 8 -13.98 -3.36 -13.18
CA ASN A 8 -13.21 -2.27 -12.62
C ASN A 8 -12.70 -2.66 -11.22
N LYS A 9 -11.42 -3.02 -11.12
CA LYS A 9 -10.76 -3.31 -9.83
C LYS A 9 -9.85 -2.14 -9.47
N ARG A 10 -10.06 -1.57 -8.28
CA ARG A 10 -9.29 -0.42 -7.80
C ARG A 10 -9.08 -0.52 -6.30
N ILE A 11 -7.88 -0.13 -5.87
CA ILE A 11 -7.51 0.12 -4.48
C ILE A 11 -7.35 1.64 -4.35
N VAL A 12 -7.98 2.22 -3.33
CA VAL A 12 -7.73 3.59 -2.90
C VAL A 12 -6.97 3.51 -1.58
N LEU A 13 -5.68 3.82 -1.61
CA LEU A 13 -4.79 3.81 -0.46
C LEU A 13 -4.81 5.19 0.19
N ILE A 14 -5.29 5.30 1.43
CA ILE A 14 -5.21 6.53 2.22
C ILE A 14 -4.13 6.34 3.28
N THR A 15 -3.12 7.21 3.32
CA THR A 15 -1.97 7.09 4.22
C THR A 15 -1.44 8.44 4.70
N ASP A 16 -0.90 8.47 5.91
CA ASP A 16 -0.17 9.58 6.53
C ASP A 16 1.33 9.27 6.72
N GLY A 17 1.79 8.10 6.27
CA GLY A 17 3.14 7.63 6.53
C GLY A 17 3.78 6.83 5.40
N GLN A 18 5.11 6.78 5.43
CA GLN A 18 5.93 5.93 4.57
C GLN A 18 5.96 4.49 5.10
N PRO A 19 6.16 3.46 4.24
CA PRO A 19 6.29 2.09 4.71
C PRO A 19 7.56 1.91 5.54
N SER A 20 7.43 1.24 6.67
CA SER A 20 8.52 0.97 7.63
C SER A 20 8.75 -0.53 7.88
N ALA A 21 7.94 -1.40 7.27
CA ALA A 21 8.06 -2.84 7.42
C ALA A 21 7.73 -3.60 6.14
N CYS A 22 8.29 -4.80 6.02
CA CYS A 22 7.92 -5.75 4.97
C CYS A 22 8.01 -7.21 5.48
N PHE A 23 7.25 -8.11 4.86
CA PHE A 23 7.42 -9.55 5.11
C PHE A 23 8.73 -10.08 4.54
N VAL A 24 9.33 -11.00 5.28
CA VAL A 24 10.48 -11.80 4.88
C VAL A 24 9.97 -13.19 4.49
N GLU A 25 10.14 -13.57 3.24
CA GLU A 25 9.58 -14.83 2.71
C GLU A 25 10.44 -16.05 2.99
N ASN A 26 11.76 -15.88 3.17
CA ASN A 26 12.68 -17.00 3.34
C ASN A 26 13.98 -16.56 4.05
N GLU A 27 14.75 -17.56 4.49
CA GLU A 27 16.03 -17.34 5.17
C GLU A 27 17.06 -16.62 4.30
N GLN A 28 17.00 -16.77 2.96
CA GLN A 28 17.89 -16.02 2.07
C GLN A 28 17.66 -14.51 2.20
N GLN A 29 16.40 -14.06 2.11
CA GLN A 29 16.06 -12.63 2.26
C GLN A 29 16.48 -12.09 3.63
N LYS A 30 16.30 -12.90 4.68
CA LYS A 30 16.74 -12.56 6.04
C LYS A 30 18.26 -12.39 6.09
N ASN A 31 19.02 -13.33 5.54
CA ASN A 31 20.48 -13.29 5.52
C ASN A 31 21.02 -12.11 4.72
N GLU A 32 20.39 -11.75 3.61
CA GLU A 32 20.73 -10.53 2.86
C GLU A 32 20.57 -9.29 3.73
N ILE A 33 19.43 -9.15 4.43
CA ILE A 33 19.18 -8.02 5.34
C ILE A 33 20.21 -7.97 6.47
N ILE A 34 20.52 -9.11 7.10
CA ILE A 34 21.49 -9.20 8.21
C ILE A 34 22.90 -8.88 7.72
N SER A 35 23.29 -9.30 6.51
CA SER A 35 24.61 -9.01 5.94
C SER A 35 24.87 -7.52 5.77
N GLU A 36 23.84 -6.75 5.42
CA GLU A 36 23.91 -5.29 5.29
C GLU A 36 23.68 -4.58 6.64
N LYS A 37 22.85 -5.16 7.51
CA LYS A 37 22.39 -4.57 8.78
C LYS A 37 22.30 -5.63 9.88
N PRO A 38 23.43 -5.94 10.57
CA PRO A 38 23.51 -7.05 11.52
C PRO A 38 22.53 -6.97 12.71
N TYR A 39 22.13 -5.75 13.10
CA TYR A 39 21.25 -5.50 14.25
C TYR A 39 19.78 -5.28 13.84
N SER A 40 19.39 -5.81 12.69
CA SER A 40 18.00 -5.73 12.21
C SER A 40 17.05 -6.53 13.09
N ASN A 41 15.88 -5.95 13.38
CA ASN A 41 14.84 -6.62 14.15
C ASN A 41 13.87 -7.36 13.22
N PHE A 42 13.56 -8.60 13.59
CA PHE A 42 12.59 -9.45 12.91
C PHE A 42 11.54 -9.91 13.92
N TYR A 43 10.27 -9.83 13.53
CA TYR A 43 9.14 -10.13 14.41
C TYR A 43 8.33 -11.27 13.83
N SER A 44 7.95 -12.22 14.67
CA SER A 44 6.93 -13.22 14.38
C SER A 44 5.61 -12.84 15.07
N PRO A 45 4.46 -13.25 14.51
CA PRO A 45 3.18 -13.01 15.17
C PRO A 45 3.07 -13.82 16.47
N ASP A 46 2.72 -13.16 17.57
CA ASP A 46 2.45 -13.82 18.84
C ASP A 46 1.08 -14.54 18.79
N ALA A 47 1.09 -15.86 18.89
CA ALA A 47 -0.10 -16.69 18.78
C ALA A 47 -1.17 -16.38 19.86
N ALA A 48 -0.76 -16.02 21.08
CA ALA A 48 -1.68 -15.68 22.16
C ALA A 48 -2.35 -14.33 21.89
N VAL A 49 -1.59 -13.34 21.42
CA VAL A 49 -2.11 -12.03 21.02
C VAL A 49 -3.08 -12.17 19.85
N ILE A 50 -2.71 -12.92 18.80
CA ILE A 50 -3.58 -13.15 17.65
C ILE A 50 -4.88 -13.84 18.08
N SER A 51 -4.80 -14.88 18.91
CA SER A 51 -5.97 -15.61 19.41
C SER A 51 -6.91 -14.70 20.21
N LYS A 52 -6.33 -13.83 21.06
CA LYS A 52 -7.08 -12.83 21.82
C LYS A 52 -7.80 -11.85 20.89
N VAL A 53 -7.12 -11.29 19.89
CA VAL A 53 -7.72 -10.33 18.93
C VAL A 53 -8.83 -10.98 18.11
N LYS A 54 -8.63 -12.22 17.62
CA LYS A 54 -9.66 -12.97 16.89
C LYS A 54 -10.93 -13.13 17.72
N LYS A 55 -10.79 -13.49 19.00
CA LYS A 55 -11.92 -13.68 19.94
C LYS A 55 -12.62 -12.37 20.30
N GLU A 56 -11.86 -11.33 20.63
CA GLU A 56 -12.41 -10.09 21.18
C GLU A 56 -12.95 -9.14 20.10
N ARG A 57 -12.33 -9.13 18.91
CA ARG A 57 -12.66 -8.17 17.84
C ARG A 57 -13.40 -8.78 16.67
N ASN A 58 -13.69 -10.08 16.71
CA ASN A 58 -14.32 -10.82 15.62
C ASN A 58 -13.63 -10.59 14.27
N MET A 59 -12.30 -10.52 14.28
CA MET A 59 -11.47 -10.29 13.10
C MET A 59 -10.88 -11.61 12.61
N ASN A 60 -10.94 -11.87 11.31
CA ASN A 60 -10.21 -12.98 10.71
C ASN A 60 -8.83 -12.48 10.24
N LEU A 61 -7.81 -12.69 11.09
CA LEU A 61 -6.44 -12.34 10.77
C LEU A 61 -5.76 -13.50 10.04
N ASP A 62 -5.29 -13.22 8.83
CA ASP A 62 -4.34 -14.09 8.12
C ASP A 62 -3.00 -14.03 8.85
N SER A 63 -2.67 -15.11 9.55
CA SER A 63 -1.49 -15.20 10.41
C SER A 63 -0.77 -16.51 10.12
N ASP A 64 0.46 -16.40 9.66
CA ASP A 64 1.36 -17.52 9.47
C ASP A 64 2.45 -17.42 10.57
N PRO A 65 2.55 -18.39 11.49
CA PRO A 65 3.50 -18.35 12.60
C PRO A 65 4.96 -18.36 12.13
N ASP A 66 5.22 -18.87 10.93
CA ASP A 66 6.57 -18.95 10.36
C ASP A 66 6.92 -17.69 9.56
N ARG A 67 5.97 -16.78 9.36
CA ARG A 67 6.17 -15.56 8.56
C ARG A 67 6.77 -14.45 9.42
N LEU A 68 7.98 -14.04 9.06
CA LEU A 68 8.69 -12.97 9.71
C LEU A 68 8.37 -11.60 9.08
N VAL A 69 8.34 -10.58 9.93
CA VAL A 69 8.26 -9.16 9.54
C VAL A 69 9.58 -8.49 9.86
N TYR A 70 10.21 -7.90 8.84
CA TYR A 70 11.34 -6.99 9.01
C TYR A 70 10.81 -5.57 9.23
N LEU A 71 11.21 -4.93 10.32
CA LEU A 71 10.83 -3.56 10.67
C LEU A 71 12.08 -2.68 10.72
N CYS A 72 12.07 -1.57 10.01
CA CYS A 72 13.16 -0.61 10.01
C CYS A 72 12.64 0.81 9.82
N TYR A 73 12.82 1.63 10.85
CA TYR A 73 12.60 3.07 10.77
C TYR A 73 13.88 3.77 10.32
N ARG A 74 13.73 4.68 9.36
CA ARG A 74 14.80 5.54 8.88
C ARG A 74 14.31 6.98 8.95
N TYR A 75 15.16 7.88 9.44
CA TYR A 75 14.82 9.30 9.46
C TYR A 75 14.68 9.79 8.01
N LYS A 76 13.51 10.35 7.68
CA LYS A 76 13.23 11.04 6.41
C LYS A 76 13.35 10.18 5.13
N LYS A 77 13.51 8.86 5.25
CA LYS A 77 13.73 7.95 4.12
C LYS A 77 13.06 6.61 4.35
N VAL A 78 12.83 5.86 3.27
CA VAL A 78 12.41 4.46 3.32
C VAL A 78 13.62 3.56 3.16
N ASP A 79 13.67 2.45 3.89
CA ASP A 79 14.72 1.45 3.69
C ASP A 79 14.58 0.79 2.30
N PRO A 80 15.67 0.64 1.51
CA PRO A 80 15.58 0.11 0.16
C PRO A 80 14.95 -1.28 0.06
N LYS A 81 15.18 -2.17 1.03
CA LYS A 81 14.58 -3.52 1.03
C LYS A 81 13.07 -3.42 1.22
N ILE A 82 12.61 -2.59 2.16
CA ILE A 82 11.18 -2.34 2.39
C ILE A 82 10.54 -1.71 1.14
N ASN A 83 11.16 -0.67 0.57
CA ASN A 83 10.65 -0.02 -0.64
C ASN A 83 10.48 -1.01 -1.80
N ASN A 84 11.50 -1.82 -2.07
CA ASN A 84 11.46 -2.80 -3.15
C ASN A 84 10.33 -3.81 -2.96
N ARG A 85 10.10 -4.26 -1.72
CA ARG A 85 9.02 -5.21 -1.39
C ARG A 85 7.65 -4.56 -1.56
N THR A 86 7.47 -3.33 -1.10
CA THR A 86 6.24 -2.54 -1.34
C THR A 86 5.94 -2.40 -2.84
N LEU A 87 6.94 -2.04 -3.64
CA LEU A 87 6.78 -1.91 -5.09
C LEU A 87 6.47 -3.24 -5.77
N LEU A 88 7.07 -4.35 -5.32
CA LEU A 88 6.79 -5.68 -5.84
C LEU A 88 5.33 -6.10 -5.60
N GLU A 89 4.80 -5.87 -4.40
CA GLU A 89 3.39 -6.14 -4.08
C GLU A 89 2.45 -5.26 -4.91
N ALA A 90 2.71 -3.96 -4.97
CA ALA A 90 1.90 -3.05 -5.77
C ALA A 90 1.91 -3.44 -7.27
N LYS A 91 3.06 -3.85 -7.81
CA LYS A 91 3.17 -4.38 -9.19
C LYS A 91 2.39 -5.68 -9.40
N LYS A 92 2.23 -6.54 -8.38
CA LYS A 92 1.34 -7.72 -8.48
C LYS A 92 -0.10 -7.27 -8.69
N CYS A 93 -0.59 -6.30 -7.92
CA CYS A 93 -1.94 -5.75 -8.11
C CYS A 93 -2.13 -5.17 -9.52
N ILE A 94 -1.17 -4.39 -10.02
CA ILE A 94 -1.23 -3.84 -11.38
C ILE A 94 -1.30 -4.95 -12.44
N ARG A 95 -0.50 -6.03 -12.29
CA ARG A 95 -0.55 -7.19 -13.21
C ARG A 95 -1.91 -7.89 -13.19
N ASP A 96 -2.60 -7.88 -12.05
CA ASP A 96 -3.94 -8.46 -11.89
C ASP A 96 -5.08 -7.52 -12.37
N GLY A 97 -4.71 -6.41 -13.01
CA GLY A 97 -5.65 -5.40 -13.53
C GLY A 97 -6.28 -4.54 -12.44
N ILE A 98 -5.65 -4.45 -11.26
CA ILE A 98 -6.10 -3.64 -10.14
C ILE A 98 -5.35 -2.32 -10.17
N LYS A 99 -6.06 -1.20 -10.34
CA LYS A 99 -5.46 0.15 -10.24
C LYS A 99 -5.24 0.52 -8.78
N ILE A 100 -4.18 1.29 -8.50
CA ILE A 100 -3.90 1.81 -7.16
C ILE A 100 -3.85 3.33 -7.25
N ASP A 101 -4.74 4.00 -6.53
CA ASP A 101 -4.67 5.45 -6.33
C ASP A 101 -4.29 5.72 -4.88
N THR A 102 -3.44 6.71 -4.66
CA THR A 102 -2.93 7.03 -3.32
C THR A 102 -3.41 8.41 -2.91
N ILE A 103 -3.93 8.51 -1.69
CA ILE A 103 -4.31 9.75 -1.05
C ILE A 103 -3.39 9.91 0.15
N VAL A 104 -2.56 10.95 0.12
CA VAL A 104 -1.61 11.25 1.19
C VAL A 104 -2.17 12.37 2.04
N VAL A 105 -2.26 12.14 3.34
CA VAL A 105 -2.71 13.13 4.34
C VAL A 105 -1.50 13.57 5.14
N SER A 106 -0.69 14.47 4.57
CA SER A 106 0.51 15.00 5.23
C SER A 106 1.05 16.22 4.50
N GLU A 107 1.71 17.09 5.26
CA GLU A 107 2.50 18.22 4.74
C GLU A 107 4.01 17.90 4.70
N GLU A 108 4.42 16.72 5.16
CA GLU A 108 5.83 16.32 5.22
C GLU A 108 6.42 16.10 3.82
N GLU A 109 7.43 16.92 3.46
CA GLU A 109 8.05 16.92 2.14
C GLU A 109 8.59 15.54 1.75
N GLU A 110 9.14 14.79 2.70
CA GLU A 110 9.71 13.48 2.45
C GLU A 110 8.66 12.44 2.08
N LEU A 111 7.50 12.46 2.73
CA LEU A 111 6.39 11.58 2.36
C LEU A 111 5.83 11.99 0.99
N LEU A 112 5.66 13.29 0.74
CA LEU A 112 5.19 13.78 -0.56
C LEU A 112 6.14 13.38 -1.69
N ASN A 113 7.46 13.46 -1.47
CA ASN A 113 8.45 13.02 -2.45
C ASN A 113 8.45 11.50 -2.64
N TYR A 114 8.30 10.73 -1.56
CA TYR A 114 8.17 9.28 -1.65
C TYR A 114 6.98 8.87 -2.51
N VAL A 115 5.80 9.45 -2.28
CA VAL A 115 4.60 9.06 -3.02
C VAL A 115 4.63 9.52 -4.48
N LYS A 116 5.28 10.65 -4.80
CA LYS A 116 5.55 11.04 -6.20
C LYS A 116 6.37 9.99 -6.96
N GLU A 117 7.37 9.38 -6.33
CA GLU A 117 8.14 8.30 -6.95
C GLU A 117 7.30 7.02 -7.07
N LEU A 118 6.48 6.71 -6.05
CA LEU A 118 5.54 5.59 -6.09
C LEU A 118 4.53 5.73 -7.24
N GLU A 119 4.03 6.94 -7.49
CA GLU A 119 3.11 7.23 -8.58
C GLU A 119 3.73 6.95 -9.95
N LYS A 120 4.98 7.37 -10.17
CA LYS A 120 5.72 7.10 -11.41
C LYS A 120 5.85 5.61 -11.68
N ASP A 121 6.15 4.83 -10.63
CA ASP A 121 6.31 3.38 -10.72
C ASP A 121 4.99 2.64 -10.98
N LEU A 122 3.89 3.13 -10.41
CA LEU A 122 2.57 2.46 -10.48
C LEU A 122 1.67 2.99 -11.59
N LYS A 123 1.97 4.16 -12.17
CA LYS A 123 1.10 4.91 -13.10
C LYS A 123 -0.31 5.17 -12.52
N GLY A 124 -0.39 5.25 -11.19
CA GLY A 124 -1.60 5.61 -10.45
C GLY A 124 -1.78 7.12 -10.40
N THR A 125 -2.77 7.60 -9.65
CA THR A 125 -2.90 9.02 -9.31
C THR A 125 -2.63 9.23 -7.83
N THR A 126 -1.82 10.24 -7.49
CA THR A 126 -1.64 10.68 -6.11
C THR A 126 -2.41 11.96 -5.84
N TYR A 127 -3.20 11.95 -4.78
CA TYR A 127 -3.88 13.13 -4.26
C TYR A 127 -3.23 13.57 -2.96
N HIS A 128 -2.84 14.83 -2.90
CA HIS A 128 -2.23 15.43 -1.73
C HIS A 128 -3.32 16.18 -0.97
N ILE A 129 -3.69 15.69 0.21
CA ILE A 129 -4.68 16.33 1.08
C ILE A 129 -3.97 17.14 2.17
N ASN A 130 -4.32 18.41 2.26
CA ASN A 130 -4.10 19.28 3.41
C ASN A 130 -5.45 19.79 3.94
N GLN A 131 -5.46 20.57 5.03
CA GLN A 131 -6.68 21.09 5.64
C GLN A 131 -7.55 21.92 4.68
N GLU A 132 -6.97 22.50 3.62
CA GLU A 132 -7.64 23.43 2.70
C GLU A 132 -8.24 22.75 1.45
N ASN A 133 -7.91 21.49 1.16
CA ASN A 133 -8.30 20.83 -0.09
C ASN A 133 -8.91 19.43 0.07
N MET A 134 -9.15 19.00 1.31
CA MET A 134 -9.71 17.69 1.65
C MET A 134 -11.06 17.43 0.96
N ASP A 135 -11.88 18.46 0.81
CA ASP A 135 -13.19 18.43 0.14
C ASP A 135 -13.08 18.16 -1.37
N LYS A 136 -11.97 18.56 -2.01
CA LYS A 136 -11.79 18.47 -3.47
C LYS A 136 -11.32 17.10 -3.94
N VAL A 137 -10.56 16.38 -3.12
CA VAL A 137 -9.94 15.10 -3.53
C VAL A 137 -10.97 13.99 -3.75
N LEU A 138 -11.96 13.86 -2.86
CA LEU A 138 -13.04 12.88 -3.02
C LEU A 138 -13.93 13.19 -4.24
N VAL A 139 -14.06 14.47 -4.58
CA VAL A 139 -14.96 14.95 -5.63
C VAL A 139 -14.32 14.87 -7.02
N HIS A 140 -13.00 15.01 -7.14
CA HIS A 140 -12.31 15.00 -8.42
C HIS A 140 -12.45 13.67 -9.19
N ASP A 141 -12.27 12.51 -8.55
CA ASP A 141 -12.45 11.21 -9.24
C ASP A 141 -13.92 10.96 -9.62
N TYR A 142 -14.86 11.39 -8.77
CA TYR A 142 -16.29 11.34 -9.09
C TYR A 142 -16.65 12.22 -10.30
N LEU A 143 -16.22 13.49 -10.32
CA LEU A 143 -16.55 14.42 -11.41
C LEU A 143 -15.88 14.05 -12.74
N THR A 144 -14.62 13.61 -12.71
CA THR A 144 -13.87 13.28 -13.92
C THR A 144 -14.36 12.00 -14.59
N ASN A 145 -14.76 10.98 -13.82
CA ASN A 145 -15.35 9.77 -14.38
C ASN A 145 -16.83 9.94 -14.75
N THR A 146 -17.60 10.79 -14.05
CA THR A 146 -18.99 11.09 -14.42
C THR A 146 -19.05 11.81 -15.79
N ARG A 147 -18.12 12.72 -16.09
CA ARG A 147 -18.02 13.35 -17.42
C ARG A 147 -17.77 12.36 -18.55
N LYS A 148 -16.96 11.32 -18.34
CA LYS A 148 -16.70 10.28 -19.34
C LYS A 148 -17.93 9.42 -19.63
N VAL A 149 -18.70 9.07 -18.60
CA VAL A 149 -19.95 8.30 -18.76
C VAL A 149 -21.01 9.12 -19.51
N LEU A 150 -21.13 10.42 -19.21
CA LEU A 150 -22.06 11.30 -19.93
C LEU A 150 -21.69 11.46 -21.41
N ASN A 151 -20.42 11.68 -21.75
CA ASN A 151 -19.97 11.78 -23.15
C ASN A 151 -20.12 10.46 -23.92
N SER A 152 -19.99 9.31 -23.25
CA SER A 152 -20.18 8.00 -23.91
C SER A 152 -21.63 7.70 -24.29
N LYS A 153 -22.61 8.35 -23.63
CA LYS A 153 -24.03 8.26 -23.97
C LYS A 153 -24.46 9.21 -25.10
N GLN A 154 -23.55 10.04 -25.61
CA GLN A 154 -23.85 11.08 -26.59
C GLN A 154 -23.40 10.74 -28.01
N ASN A 155 -22.87 9.53 -28.22
CA ASN A 155 -22.42 9.01 -29.52
C ASN A 155 -23.27 7.81 -30.00
N TRP A 156 -24.59 7.83 -29.78
CA TRP A 156 -25.56 6.96 -30.46
C TRP A 156 -26.48 7.82 -31.32
#